data_AF-A0A538NG63-F1
#
_entry.id   AF-A0A538NG63-F1
#
_cell.length_a   1.000
_cell.length_b   1.000
_cell.length_c   1.000
_cell.angle_alpha   90.00
_cell.angle_beta   90.00
_cell.angle_gamma   90.00
#
_symmetry.space_group_name_H-M   'P 1'
#
loop_
_entity.id
_entity.type
_entity.pdbx_description
1 polymer ?
#
loop_
_entity_poly.entity_id
_entity_poly.type
_entity_poly.pdbx_seq_one_letter_code
_entity_poly.pdbx_strand_id
1 'polypeptide(L)' 'LRHREFPVQGVQFHPESILTQDGKKILASFLSRSAY' A
#
# COMPACT_ATOMS: atom_id res chain seq x y z
N LEU A 1 -8.41 -5.15 -0.81
CA LEU A 1 -8.59 -6.45 -0.10
C LEU A 1 -7.60 -6.49 1.06
N ARG A 2 -7.95 -7.06 2.23
CA ARG A 2 -7.04 -7.17 3.38
C ARG A 2 -7.20 -8.53 4.07
N HIS A 3 -6.08 -9.17 4.38
CA HIS A 3 -6.07 -10.38 5.20
C HIS A 3 -6.53 -10.07 6.64
N ARG A 4 -7.22 -11.03 7.27
CA ARG A 4 -7.75 -10.84 8.64
C ARG A 4 -6.68 -11.04 9.72
N GLU A 5 -5.74 -11.95 9.47
CA GLU A 5 -4.75 -12.38 10.48
C GLU A 5 -3.35 -11.86 10.19
N PHE A 6 -3.01 -11.66 8.91
CA PHE A 6 -1.67 -11.22 8.48
C PHE A 6 -1.66 -9.75 8.06
N PRO A 7 -0.52 -9.02 8.22
CA PRO A 7 -0.39 -7.63 7.79
C PRO A 7 -0.21 -7.51 6.27
N VAL A 8 -1.06 -8.19 5.51
CA VAL A 8 -1.02 -8.27 4.04
C VAL A 8 -2.27 -7.64 3.45
N GLN A 9 -2.07 -6.76 2.46
CA GLN A 9 -3.14 -6.04 1.78
C GLN A 9 -2.89 -6.04 0.28
N GLY A 10 -3.96 -6.20 -0.50
CA GLY A 10 -3.93 -6.17 -1.97
C GLY A 10 -4.65 -4.94 -2.52
N VAL A 11 -4.00 -4.28 -3.48
CA VAL A 11 -4.55 -3.19 -4.30
C VAL A 11 -4.57 -3.63 -5.76
N GLN A 12 -5.60 -3.22 -6.52
CA GLN A 12 -5.78 -3.64 -7.91
C GLN A 12 -5.15 -2.66 -8.92
N PHE A 13 -4.81 -1.46 -8.46
CA PHE A 13 -4.13 -0.43 -9.25
C PHE A 13 -2.63 -0.41 -8.93
N HIS A 14 -1.90 0.37 -9.72
CA HIS A 14 -0.47 0.58 -9.59
C HIS A 14 -0.18 1.86 -8.78
N PRO A 15 0.00 1.78 -7.44
CA PRO A 15 0.32 2.96 -6.62
C PRO A 15 1.69 3.57 -6.96
N GLU A 16 2.54 2.86 -7.69
CA GLU A 16 3.82 3.33 -8.21
C GLU A 16 3.69 4.20 -9.47
N SER A 17 2.54 4.16 -10.16
CA SER A 17 2.33 4.94 -11.39
C SER A 17 2.27 6.44 -11.13
N ILE A 18 2.84 7.24 -12.03
CA ILE A 18 2.82 8.71 -11.98
C ILE A 18 1.40 9.29 -12.05
N LEU A 19 0.46 8.54 -12.62
CA LEU A 19 -0.95 8.93 -12.74
C LEU A 19 -1.74 8.68 -11.45
N THR A 20 -1.18 7.95 -10.49
CA THR A 20 -1.83 7.70 -9.21
C THR A 20 -1.48 8.83 -8.24
N GLN A 21 -2.33 9.86 -8.18
CA GLN A 21 -2.09 11.10 -7.41
C GLN A 21 -1.62 10.88 -5.96
N ASP A 22 -2.24 9.93 -5.25
CA ASP A 22 -1.90 9.59 -3.87
C ASP A 22 -1.01 8.33 -3.73
N GLY A 23 -0.45 7.84 -4.83
CA GLY A 23 0.34 6.61 -4.88
C GLY A 23 1.49 6.59 -3.88
N LYS A 24 2.23 7.71 -3.79
CA LYS A 24 3.33 7.88 -2.82
C LYS A 24 2.87 7.78 -1.36
N LYS A 25 1.70 8.34 -1.02
CA LYS A 25 1.15 8.27 0.35
C LYS A 25 0.73 6.85 0.73
N ILE A 26 0.15 6.13 -0.24
CA ILE A 26 -0.21 4.72 -0.07
C ILE A 26 1.06 3.91 0.20
N LEU A 27 2.08 4.04 -0.63
CA LEU A 27 3.36 3.35 -0.45
C LEU A 27 4.02 3.67 0.91
N ALA A 28 4.04 4.95 1.32
CA ALA A 28 4.55 5.34 2.63
C ALA A 28 3.78 4.69 3.80
N SER A 29 2.46 4.60 3.68
CA SER A 29 1.61 3.94 4.69
C SER A 29 1.86 2.44 4.77
N PHE A 30 2.15 1.78 3.63
CA PHE A 30 2.57 0.38 3.61
C PHE A 30 3.92 0.20 4.30
N LEU A 31 4.94 0.97 3.92
CA LEU A 31 6.29 0.85 4.46
C LEU A 31 6.34 1.17 5.97
N SER A 32 5.62 2.19 6.42
CA SER A 32 5.54 2.56 7.84
C SER A 32 4.94 1.46 8.72
N ARG A 33 4.07 0.62 8.18
CA ARG A 33 3.45 -0.50 8.91
C ARG A 33 4.26 -1.78 8.84
N SER A 34 5.23 -1.84 7.93
CA SER A 34 6.14 -2.98 7.74
C SER A 34 7.47 -2.82 8.48
N ALA A 35 7.81 -1.60 8.90
CA ALA A 35 8.98 -1.33 9.71
C ALA A 35 8.73 -1.77 11.17
N TYR A 36 9.44 -2.81 11.60
CA TYR A 36 9.65 -3.14 13.02
C TYR A 36 10.76 -2.27 13.61
#